data_AF-A0A2G9YM40-F1
#
_entry.id   AF-A0A2G9YM40-F1
#
_cell.length_a   1.000
_cell.length_b   1.000
_cell.length_c   1.000
_cell.angle_alpha   90.00
_cell.angle_beta   90.00
_cell.angle_gamma   90.00
#
_symmetry.space_group_name_H-M   'P 1'
#
loop_
_entity.id
_entity.type
_entity.pdbx_description
1 polymer ?
#
loop_
_entity_poly.entity_id
_entity_poly.type
_entity_poly.pdbx_seq_one_letter_code
_entity_poly.pdbx_strand_id
1 'polypeptide(L)'
;MDREIERLENCLKAMRKCLKIPNVENCICFSDAFKVLHLEANELSEKIGQISDPKGKGKLTSIKKEIEKIKENISKGNKECLGCSPCIASVVFKSYSEKLNNLYLDNKL
;
A
#
# COMPACT_ATOMS: atom_id res chain seq x y z
N MET A 1 -10.64 6.45 -12.17
CA MET A 1 -9.25 6.32 -12.66
C MET A 1 -8.32 7.38 -12.10
N ASP A 2 -8.27 8.63 -12.59
CA ASP A 2 -7.33 9.64 -12.07
C ASP A 2 -7.43 9.87 -10.55
N ARG A 3 -8.65 10.01 -10.03
CA ARG A 3 -8.89 10.14 -8.58
C ARG A 3 -8.41 8.93 -7.77
N GLU A 4 -8.49 7.72 -8.32
CA GLU A 4 -8.04 6.49 -7.64
C GLU A 4 -6.51 6.43 -7.61
N ILE A 5 -5.85 6.80 -8.72
CA ILE A 5 -4.39 6.90 -8.78
C ILE A 5 -3.88 7.99 -7.82
N GLU A 6 -4.54 9.15 -7.77
CA GLU A 6 -4.21 10.21 -6.81
C GLU A 6 -4.39 9.75 -5.35
N ARG A 7 -5.47 9.03 -5.06
CA ARG A 7 -5.69 8.46 -3.72
C ARG A 7 -4.58 7.49 -3.34
N LEU A 8 -4.19 6.60 -4.26
CA LEU A 8 -3.12 5.63 -4.05
C LEU A 8 -1.77 6.35 -3.83
N GLU A 9 -1.48 7.37 -4.64
CA GLU A 9 -0.28 8.20 -4.51
C GLU A 9 -0.22 8.91 -3.16
N ASN A 10 -1.34 9.50 -2.71
CA ASN A 10 -1.41 10.19 -1.42
C ASN A 10 -1.19 9.22 -0.25
N CYS A 11 -1.75 8.01 -0.33
CA CYS A 11 -1.51 6.97 0.66
C CYS A 11 -0.04 6.54 0.71
N LEU A 12 0.59 6.31 -0.45
CA LEU A 12 2.02 5.99 -0.54
C LEU A 12 2.89 7.11 0.05
N LYS A 13 2.61 8.38 -0.33
CA LYS A 13 3.31 9.56 0.22
C LYS A 13 3.20 9.66 1.73
N ALA A 14 2.02 9.36 2.29
CA ALA A 14 1.83 9.32 3.74
C ALA A 14 2.70 8.21 4.36
N MET A 15 2.63 6.99 3.82
CA MET A 15 3.36 5.82 4.33
C MET A 15 4.88 5.97 4.28
N ARG A 16 5.44 6.74 3.33
CA ARG A 16 6.89 7.07 3.33
C ARG A 16 7.38 7.69 4.64
N LYS A 17 6.50 8.37 5.40
CA LYS A 17 6.87 8.92 6.71
C LYS A 17 7.21 7.82 7.72
N CYS A 18 6.62 6.63 7.59
CA CYS A 18 6.94 5.49 8.44
C CYS A 18 8.37 4.97 8.21
N LEU A 19 8.97 5.19 7.04
CA LEU A 19 10.36 4.77 6.75
C LEU A 19 11.41 5.44 7.64
N LYS A 20 11.04 6.50 8.38
CA LYS A 20 11.90 7.17 9.35
C LYS A 20 11.87 6.51 10.73
N ILE A 21 10.94 5.58 10.96
CA ILE A 21 10.79 4.87 12.23
C ILE A 21 11.82 3.73 12.23
N PRO A 22 12.64 3.59 13.30
CA PRO A 22 13.56 2.47 13.41
C PRO A 22 12.83 1.12 13.32
N ASN A 23 13.42 0.16 12.61
CA ASN A 23 12.92 -1.21 12.48
C ASN A 23 11.48 -1.32 11.93
N VAL A 24 11.03 -0.32 11.16
CA VAL A 24 9.67 -0.27 10.61
C VAL A 24 9.33 -1.48 9.73
N GLU A 25 10.33 -2.14 9.14
CA GLU A 25 10.17 -3.36 8.38
C GLU A 25 9.57 -4.52 9.20
N ASN A 26 9.65 -4.46 10.53
CA ASN A 26 9.05 -5.42 11.45
C ASN A 26 7.65 -4.99 11.94
N CYS A 27 7.15 -3.83 11.51
CA CYS A 27 5.86 -3.30 11.94
C CYS A 27 4.69 -3.96 11.20
N ILE A 28 3.75 -4.55 11.93
CA ILE A 28 2.55 -5.20 11.34
C ILE A 28 1.66 -4.21 10.59
N CYS A 29 1.41 -3.02 11.15
CA CYS A 29 0.59 -2.00 10.49
C CYS A 29 1.26 -1.48 9.20
N PHE A 30 2.58 -1.40 9.18
CA PHE A 30 3.34 -1.00 8.00
C PHE A 30 3.27 -2.08 6.91
N SER A 31 3.53 -3.33 7.28
CA SER A 31 3.37 -4.51 6.43
C SER A 31 1.99 -4.54 5.76
N ASP A 32 0.94 -4.48 6.57
CA ASP A 32 -0.43 -4.67 6.08
C ASP A 32 -0.86 -3.52 5.17
N ALA A 33 -0.46 -2.28 5.51
CA ALA A 33 -0.69 -1.13 4.64
C ALA A 33 -0.03 -1.31 3.26
N PHE A 34 1.22 -1.79 3.19
CA PHE A 34 1.87 -2.03 1.89
C PHE A 34 1.29 -3.21 1.13
N LYS A 35 0.78 -4.25 1.81
CA LYS A 35 0.01 -5.32 1.15
C LYS A 35 -1.27 -4.75 0.52
N VAL A 36 -2.00 -3.90 1.24
CA VAL A 36 -3.23 -3.23 0.74
C VAL A 36 -2.92 -2.34 -0.47
N LEU A 37 -1.89 -1.50 -0.38
CA LEU A 37 -1.48 -0.63 -1.50
C LEU A 37 -1.08 -1.46 -2.74
N HIS A 38 -0.41 -2.59 -2.55
CA HIS A 38 -0.03 -3.48 -3.63
C HIS A 38 -1.25 -4.14 -4.31
N LEU A 39 -2.24 -4.58 -3.53
CA LEU A 39 -3.49 -5.11 -4.08
C LEU A 39 -4.22 -4.07 -4.93
N GLU A 40 -4.38 -2.86 -4.38
CA GLU A 40 -5.03 -1.76 -5.10
C GLU A 40 -4.28 -1.39 -6.39
N ALA A 41 -2.96 -1.29 -6.34
CA ALA A 41 -2.15 -0.98 -7.51
C ALA A 41 -2.31 -2.01 -8.64
N ASN A 42 -2.43 -3.30 -8.29
CA ASN A 42 -2.66 -4.36 -9.25
C ASN A 42 -4.04 -4.28 -9.89
N GLU A 43 -5.09 -4.07 -9.11
CA GLU A 43 -6.45 -3.94 -9.64
C GLU A 43 -6.59 -2.71 -10.54
N LEU A 44 -6.00 -1.57 -10.17
CA LEU A 44 -5.98 -0.40 -11.04
C LEU A 44 -5.21 -0.68 -12.33
N SER A 45 -4.15 -1.49 -12.27
CA SER A 45 -3.36 -1.84 -13.45
C SER A 45 -4.16 -2.73 -14.41
N GLU A 46 -4.97 -3.63 -13.89
CA GLU A 46 -5.89 -4.45 -14.68
C GLU A 46 -6.98 -3.60 -15.34
N LYS A 47 -7.60 -2.69 -14.58
CA LYS A 47 -8.61 -1.74 -15.09
C LYS A 47 -8.04 -0.80 -16.17
N ILE A 48 -6.83 -0.27 -15.99
CA ILE A 48 -6.15 0.55 -17.00
C ILE A 48 -5.70 -0.30 -18.20
N GLY A 49 -5.33 -1.56 -18.00
CA GLY A 49 -5.01 -2.46 -19.12
C GLY A 49 -6.17 -2.63 -20.10
N GLN A 50 -7.42 -2.52 -19.61
CA GLN A 50 -8.64 -2.63 -20.41
C GLN A 50 -9.02 -1.34 -21.14
N ILE A 51 -8.53 -0.18 -20.67
CA ILE A 51 -8.92 1.14 -21.17
C ILE A 51 -7.64 1.84 -21.59
N SER A 52 -7.41 2.04 -22.90
CA SER A 52 -6.18 2.60 -23.49
C SER A 52 -5.84 4.04 -23.04
N ASP A 53 -5.57 4.25 -21.75
CA ASP A 53 -5.15 5.50 -21.13
C ASP A 53 -3.63 5.46 -20.85
N PRO A 54 -2.80 6.01 -21.77
CA PRO A 54 -1.35 5.99 -21.63
C PRO A 54 -0.84 6.86 -20.46
N LYS A 55 -1.56 7.92 -20.07
CA LYS A 55 -1.10 8.84 -19.02
C LYS A 55 -1.31 8.23 -17.64
N GLY A 56 -2.49 7.69 -17.37
CA GLY A 56 -2.78 6.94 -16.16
C GLY A 56 -1.84 5.75 -15.98
N LYS A 57 -1.54 5.03 -17.08
CA LYS A 57 -0.63 3.87 -17.08
C LYS A 57 0.79 4.22 -16.65
N GLY A 58 1.35 5.32 -17.15
CA GLY A 58 2.71 5.75 -16.78
C GLY A 58 2.83 6.08 -15.30
N LYS A 59 1.88 6.86 -14.78
CA LYS A 59 1.84 7.24 -13.35
C LYS A 59 1.65 6.02 -12.44
N LEU A 60 0.71 5.14 -12.77
CA LEU A 60 0.47 3.93 -11.99
C LEU A 60 1.66 2.97 -11.99
N THR A 61 2.34 2.82 -13.13
CA THR A 61 3.55 1.98 -13.23
C THR A 61 4.64 2.45 -12.26
N SER A 62 4.84 3.77 -12.15
CA SER A 62 5.81 4.34 -11.21
C SER A 62 5.44 4.05 -9.75
N ILE A 63 4.17 4.28 -9.38
CA ILE A 63 3.66 4.03 -8.03
C ILE A 63 3.79 2.54 -7.66
N LYS A 64 3.42 1.64 -8.57
CA LYS A 64 3.49 0.19 -8.34
C LYS A 64 4.92 -0.29 -8.08
N LYS A 65 5.89 0.13 -8.90
CA LYS A 65 7.31 -0.21 -8.71
C LYS A 65 7.83 0.21 -7.34
N GLU A 66 7.39 1.37 -6.86
CA GLU A 66 7.81 1.84 -5.54
C GLU A 66 7.19 1.03 -4.41
N ILE A 67 5.90 0.70 -4.50
CA ILE A 67 5.21 -0.17 -3.54
C ILE A 67 5.92 -1.53 -3.47
N GLU A 68 6.25 -2.12 -4.62
CA GLU A 68 6.97 -3.40 -4.71
C GLU A 68 8.34 -3.30 -4.04
N LYS A 69 9.14 -2.28 -4.36
CA LYS A 69 10.46 -2.06 -3.76
C LYS A 69 10.40 -1.92 -2.24
N ILE A 70 9.41 -1.20 -1.70
CA ILE A 70 9.28 -1.06 -0.24
C ILE A 70 8.84 -2.39 0.38
N LYS A 71 7.87 -3.07 -0.24
CA LYS A 71 7.34 -4.36 0.21
C LYS A 71 8.42 -5.45 0.27
N GLU A 72 9.37 -5.46 -0.65
CA GLU A 72 10.51 -6.40 -0.64
C GLU A 72 11.41 -6.25 0.60
N ASN A 73 11.49 -5.05 1.18
CA ASN A 73 12.28 -4.77 2.38
C ASN A 73 11.53 -5.12 3.67
N ILE A 74 10.25 -5.50 3.61
CA ILE A 74 9.45 -5.84 4.79
C ILE A 74 9.86 -7.21 5.31
N SER A 75 10.04 -7.32 6.63
CA SER A 75 10.48 -8.54 7.28
C SER A 75 9.52 -9.70 7.02
N LYS A 76 10.09 -10.86 6.69
CA LYS A 76 9.34 -12.13 6.58
C LYS A 76 9.12 -12.81 7.92
N GLY A 77 9.80 -12.35 8.97
CA GLY A 77 9.67 -12.90 10.32
C GLY A 77 8.42 -12.42 11.05
N ASN A 78 8.41 -12.66 12.36
CA ASN A 78 7.37 -12.19 13.27
C ASN A 78 7.28 -10.66 13.22
N LYS A 79 6.05 -10.16 13.15
CA LYS A 79 5.75 -8.73 13.07
C LYS A 79 5.01 -8.31 14.33
N GLU A 80 5.25 -7.08 14.75
CA GLU A 80 4.60 -6.49 15.92
C GLU A 80 4.18 -5.06 15.65
N CYS A 81 3.31 -4.50 16.49
CA CYS A 81 2.99 -3.08 16.41
C CYS A 81 4.07 -2.27 17.14
N LEU A 82 4.65 -1.27 16.48
CA LEU A 82 5.65 -0.38 17.11
C LEU A 82 5.04 0.75 17.96
N GLY A 83 3.74 0.74 18.20
CA GLY A 83 3.08 1.66 19.14
C GLY A 83 2.98 3.13 18.69
N CYS A 84 2.99 3.42 17.39
CA CYS A 84 2.87 4.80 16.90
C CYS A 84 1.49 5.40 17.20
N SER A 85 1.45 6.62 17.78
CA SER A 85 0.20 7.36 18.02
C SER A 85 0.29 8.82 17.53
N PRO A 86 -0.47 9.22 16.49
CA PRO A 86 -1.34 8.39 15.66
C PRO A 86 -0.56 7.50 14.66
N CYS A 87 -1.09 6.30 14.39
CA CYS A 87 -0.52 5.42 13.37
C CYS A 87 -0.85 5.91 11.95
N ILE A 88 0.18 6.20 11.15
CA ILE A 88 0.05 6.69 9.77
C ILE A 88 -0.65 5.66 8.86
N ALA A 89 -0.50 4.36 9.13
CA ALA A 89 -1.17 3.29 8.38
C ALA A 89 -2.71 3.45 8.34
N SER A 90 -3.28 4.15 9.32
CA SER A 90 -4.71 4.48 9.33
C SER A 90 -5.19 5.25 8.09
N VAL A 91 -4.31 6.02 7.44
CA VAL A 91 -4.64 6.71 6.17
C VAL A 91 -4.96 5.71 5.07
N VAL A 92 -4.19 4.62 5.00
CA VAL A 92 -4.40 3.53 4.04
C VAL A 92 -5.66 2.75 4.40
N PHE A 93 -5.80 2.37 5.67
CA PHE A 93 -6.91 1.53 6.13
C PHE A 93 -8.27 2.22 6.01
N LYS A 94 -8.34 3.54 6.24
CA LYS A 94 -9.56 4.32 6.01
C LYS A 94 -9.88 4.49 4.52
N SER A 95 -8.84 4.59 3.69
CA SER A 95 -9.04 4.69 2.25
C SER A 95 -9.53 3.35 1.68
N TYR A 96 -8.85 2.25 2.00
CA TYR A 96 -9.05 0.92 1.39
C TYR A 96 -9.52 -0.12 2.42
N SER A 97 -10.59 0.20 3.16
CA SER A 97 -11.12 -0.67 4.22
C SER A 97 -11.53 -2.05 3.71
N GLU A 98 -12.16 -2.13 2.54
CA GLU A 98 -12.56 -3.40 1.92
C GLU A 98 -11.36 -4.29 1.59
N LYS A 99 -10.26 -3.72 1.08
CA LYS A 99 -9.03 -4.46 0.79
C LYS A 99 -8.38 -5.00 2.05
N LEU A 100 -8.39 -4.20 3.11
CA LEU A 100 -7.90 -4.63 4.42
C LEU A 100 -8.74 -5.81 4.94
N ASN A 101 -10.07 -5.69 4.87
CA ASN A 101 -10.98 -6.75 5.31
C ASN A 101 -10.77 -8.04 4.53
N ASN A 102 -10.68 -7.95 3.19
CA ASN A 102 -10.44 -9.12 2.34
C ASN A 102 -9.10 -9.79 2.67
N LEU A 103 -8.08 -9.00 3.02
CA LEU A 103 -6.78 -9.53 3.39
C LEU A 103 -6.82 -10.33 4.71
N TYR A 104 -7.65 -9.92 5.67
CA TYR A 104 -7.90 -10.67 6.90
C TYR A 104 -8.78 -11.92 6.66
N LEU A 105 -9.78 -11.83 5.78
CA LEU A 105 -10.69 -12.94 5.49
C LEU A 105 -10.05 -14.06 4.63
N ASP A 106 -9.14 -13.70 3.73
CA ASP A 106 -8.45 -14.65 2.82
C ASP A 106 -7.36 -15.50 3.49
N ASN A 107 -7.09 -15.34 4.80
CA ASN A 107 -5.95 -15.96 5.51
C ASN A 107 -4.58 -15.71 4.82
N LYS A 108 -4.41 -14.60 4.09
CA LYS A 108 -3.14 -14.19 3.47
C LYS A 108 -2.22 -13.41 4.43
N LEU A 109 -2.37 -13.65 5.74
CA LEU A 109 -1.61 -13.02 6.81
C LEU A 109 -0.70 -14.00 7.52
#